data_AF-S9QVG6-F1
#
_entry.id   AF-S9QVG6-F1
#
_cell.length_a   1.000
_cell.length_b   1.000
_cell.length_c   1.000
_cell.angle_alpha   90.00
_cell.angle_beta   90.00
_cell.angle_gamma   90.00
#
_symmetry.space_group_name_H-M   'P 1'
#
loop_
_entity.id
_entity.type
_entity.pdbx_description
1 polymer ?
#
loop_
_entity_poly.entity_id
_entity_poly.type
_entity_poly.pdbx_seq_one_letter_code
_entity_poly.pdbx_strand_id
1 'polypeptide(L)'
;MRTLWLLLLGCAASACVGNFSNDDLEFLNALPAREDLMARLPGSEERAGTRGPGQRVARLAVGEASQFYLNTHDASDIFNAGLDALLSRLELIQTEPPTTRALGKRIWGPMTLDASGTHEVRLLMTRKGRVFDYRLEVRRTGSGEAGWWTFLEGIFQADGGLRRGTGAVHLQIGAAVANGFDLGWISEQGQEWLSTQERLDIVYQTRTLPLRVEMNFVSAQAKREFQYTYRQLPDGLGEMRFFLRADLLPGERREDLSVLSRWTRDGAGVARAEVTGGDVTEGLEETQVECWDTGFQLTYRQRSWNAAPEGSPEACPDVSALGP
;
A
#
# COMPACT_ATOMS: atom_id res chain seq x y z
N MET A 1 64.64 -34.58 28.83
CA MET A 1 64.57 -33.68 27.66
C MET A 1 63.90 -34.40 26.51
N ARG A 2 62.61 -34.10 26.25
CA ARG A 2 61.96 -34.14 24.92
C ARG A 2 60.44 -34.03 25.11
N THR A 3 59.86 -33.19 24.25
CA THR A 3 58.49 -33.21 23.73
C THR A 3 57.33 -33.00 24.70
N LEU A 4 56.92 -31.73 24.84
CA LEU A 4 55.57 -31.36 25.28
C LEU A 4 55.19 -29.95 24.80
N TRP A 5 55.26 -29.73 23.49
CA TRP A 5 54.78 -28.50 22.83
C TRP A 5 54.16 -28.93 21.50
N LEU A 6 52.82 -28.98 21.43
CA LEU A 6 51.97 -28.89 20.23
C LEU A 6 50.58 -29.46 20.56
N LEU A 7 49.75 -28.70 21.30
CA LEU A 7 48.30 -28.89 21.35
C LEU A 7 47.65 -27.53 21.68
N LEU A 8 47.73 -26.60 20.71
CA LEU A 8 46.99 -25.33 20.70
C LEU A 8 46.59 -25.05 19.25
N LEU A 9 45.72 -25.92 18.73
CA LEU A 9 45.07 -25.77 17.42
C LEU A 9 43.65 -26.28 17.59
N GLY A 10 42.78 -25.40 18.05
CA GLY A 10 41.37 -25.72 18.28
C GLY A 10 40.69 -24.58 18.98
N CYS A 11 40.24 -23.58 18.22
CA CYS A 11 39.12 -22.66 18.50
C CYS A 11 39.18 -21.46 17.53
N ALA A 12 38.77 -21.64 16.28
CA ALA A 12 38.44 -20.51 15.39
C ALA A 12 37.66 -20.99 14.15
N ALA A 13 36.46 -21.52 14.33
CA ALA A 13 35.43 -21.60 13.29
C ALA A 13 34.09 -22.08 13.87
N SER A 14 33.55 -21.41 14.90
CA SER A 14 32.10 -21.37 15.06
C SER A 14 31.62 -20.14 14.30
N ALA A 15 31.16 -20.37 13.07
CA ALA A 15 30.35 -19.40 12.36
C ALA A 15 29.25 -18.91 13.31
N CYS A 16 29.17 -17.60 13.50
CA CYS A 16 28.12 -16.96 14.29
C CYS A 16 26.78 -17.21 13.61
N VAL A 17 26.13 -18.33 13.94
CA VAL A 17 24.67 -18.47 13.81
C VAL A 17 24.08 -17.59 14.90
N GLY A 18 24.12 -16.28 14.66
CA GLY A 18 23.84 -15.27 15.66
C GLY A 18 22.33 -15.09 15.81
N ASN A 19 21.79 -15.49 16.95
CA ASN A 19 20.40 -15.21 17.32
C ASN A 19 20.11 -13.69 17.25
N PHE A 20 18.83 -13.32 17.13
CA PHE A 20 18.43 -11.91 17.20
C PHE A 20 18.78 -11.30 18.57
N SER A 21 19.36 -10.11 18.55
CA SER A 21 19.54 -9.28 19.74
C SER A 21 18.34 -8.34 19.95
N ASN A 22 18.13 -7.84 21.17
CA ASN A 22 17.08 -6.86 21.44
C ASN A 22 17.21 -5.59 20.57
N ASP A 23 18.45 -5.16 20.30
CA ASP A 23 18.70 -4.02 19.41
C ASP A 23 18.28 -4.37 17.97
N ASP A 24 18.50 -5.60 17.49
CA ASP A 24 18.01 -6.03 16.17
C ASP A 24 16.48 -5.92 16.08
N LEU A 25 15.76 -6.33 17.14
CA LEU A 25 14.30 -6.22 17.21
C LEU A 25 13.82 -4.77 17.17
N GLU A 26 14.54 -3.81 17.75
CA GLU A 26 14.19 -2.39 17.65
C GLU A 26 14.30 -1.87 16.21
N PHE A 27 15.30 -2.31 15.43
CA PHE A 27 15.37 -2.00 14.01
C PHE A 27 14.20 -2.64 13.24
N LEU A 28 13.91 -3.92 13.47
CA LEU A 28 12.80 -4.59 12.77
C LEU A 28 11.44 -4.00 13.12
N ASN A 29 11.27 -3.51 14.35
CA ASN A 29 10.06 -2.81 14.78
C ASN A 29 9.84 -1.46 14.10
N ALA A 30 10.86 -0.90 13.46
CA ALA A 30 10.73 0.32 12.66
C ALA A 30 10.24 0.08 11.23
N LEU A 31 10.22 -1.18 10.77
CA LEU A 31 9.63 -1.52 9.48
C LEU A 31 8.10 -1.57 9.60
N PRO A 32 7.36 -1.11 8.58
CA PRO A 32 5.91 -1.18 8.57
C PRO A 32 5.43 -2.63 8.63
N ALA A 33 4.28 -2.86 9.28
CA ALA A 33 3.60 -4.15 9.27
C ALA A 33 2.26 -4.09 8.54
N ARG A 34 1.71 -5.27 8.24
CA ARG A 34 0.44 -5.42 7.50
C ARG A 34 -0.70 -4.73 8.22
N GLU A 35 -0.81 -4.95 9.53
CA GLU A 35 -1.88 -4.38 10.36
C GLU A 35 -1.90 -2.85 10.40
N ASP A 36 -0.76 -2.22 10.08
CA ASP A 36 -0.54 -0.77 10.13
C ASP A 36 -0.90 -0.07 8.81
N LEU A 37 -0.74 -0.77 7.68
CA LEU A 37 -0.82 -0.15 6.35
C LEU A 37 -2.01 -0.64 5.51
N MET A 38 -2.54 -1.84 5.77
CA MET A 38 -3.63 -2.40 4.95
C MET A 38 -4.98 -1.75 5.26
N ALA A 39 -5.71 -1.39 4.21
CA ALA A 39 -7.07 -0.88 4.32
C ALA A 39 -8.01 -2.00 4.77
N ARG A 40 -8.84 -1.71 5.78
CA ARG A 40 -9.83 -2.67 6.31
C ARG A 40 -11.21 -2.29 5.86
N LEU A 41 -11.80 -3.09 4.98
CA LEU A 41 -13.19 -2.93 4.55
C LEU A 41 -14.04 -4.06 5.11
N PRO A 42 -15.26 -3.75 5.58
CA PRO A 42 -16.25 -4.76 5.92
C PRO A 42 -16.47 -5.72 4.74
N GLY A 43 -16.58 -7.02 5.04
CA GLY A 43 -16.76 -8.09 4.05
C GLY A 43 -15.49 -8.57 3.33
N SER A 44 -14.30 -8.00 3.60
CA SER A 44 -13.03 -8.46 2.99
C SER A 44 -12.59 -9.85 3.45
N GLU A 45 -13.03 -10.30 4.62
CA GLU A 45 -12.68 -11.62 5.17
C GLU A 45 -13.50 -12.77 4.53
N GLU A 46 -14.65 -12.49 3.90
CA GLU A 46 -15.59 -13.52 3.42
C GLU A 46 -15.52 -13.80 1.90
N ARG A 47 -14.77 -13.02 1.11
CA ARG A 47 -14.78 -13.11 -0.38
C ARG A 47 -13.41 -13.40 -1.01
N ALA A 48 -12.64 -14.32 -0.43
CA ALA A 48 -11.56 -14.99 -1.16
C ALA A 48 -12.17 -15.98 -2.19
N GLY A 49 -12.82 -15.47 -3.24
CA GLY A 49 -13.49 -16.31 -4.24
C GLY A 49 -14.17 -15.54 -5.36
N THR A 50 -13.57 -15.61 -6.55
CA THR A 50 -14.12 -15.29 -7.88
C THR A 50 -14.44 -13.82 -8.21
N ARG A 51 -13.60 -13.21 -9.08
CA ARG A 51 -13.97 -12.08 -9.95
C ARG A 51 -13.68 -12.42 -11.41
N GLY A 52 -14.62 -12.07 -12.29
CA GLY A 52 -14.43 -12.03 -13.75
C GLY A 52 -14.32 -10.57 -14.24
N PRO A 53 -13.75 -10.30 -15.43
CA PRO A 53 -13.45 -8.95 -15.87
C PRO A 53 -14.66 -8.26 -16.52
N GLY A 54 -14.88 -6.99 -16.13
CA GLY A 54 -15.56 -5.97 -16.92
C GLY A 54 -17.07 -6.15 -17.11
N GLN A 55 -17.88 -5.55 -16.22
CA GLN A 55 -19.30 -5.34 -16.51
C GLN A 55 -19.59 -3.87 -16.78
N ARG A 56 -20.10 -3.63 -17.99
CA ARG A 56 -20.74 -2.39 -18.45
C ARG A 56 -21.73 -1.91 -17.39
N VAL A 57 -21.79 -0.60 -17.12
CA VAL A 57 -22.75 0.04 -16.20
C VAL A 57 -24.18 -0.27 -16.67
N ALA A 58 -24.75 -1.37 -16.17
CA ALA A 58 -26.17 -1.65 -16.27
C ALA A 58 -26.91 -0.73 -15.29
N ARG A 59 -28.16 -0.38 -15.61
CA ARG A 59 -29.03 0.37 -14.69
C ARG A 59 -29.26 -0.49 -13.45
N LEU A 60 -28.45 -0.30 -12.40
CA LEU A 60 -28.64 -1.08 -11.19
C LEU A 60 -29.94 -0.65 -10.51
N ALA A 61 -30.83 -1.57 -10.17
CA ALA A 61 -32.00 -1.29 -9.36
C ALA A 61 -31.64 -1.26 -7.86
N VAL A 62 -32.44 -0.56 -7.05
CA VAL A 62 -32.38 -0.70 -5.58
C VAL A 62 -32.53 -2.19 -5.23
N GLY A 63 -31.67 -2.68 -4.32
CA GLY A 63 -31.57 -4.10 -3.97
C GLY A 63 -30.53 -4.91 -4.75
N GLU A 64 -29.92 -4.35 -5.81
CA GLU A 64 -28.73 -4.92 -6.45
C GLU A 64 -27.45 -4.42 -5.75
N ALA A 65 -26.30 -5.07 -5.99
CA ALA A 65 -25.04 -4.67 -5.37
C ALA A 65 -24.65 -3.23 -5.76
N SER A 66 -24.23 -2.39 -4.79
CA SER A 66 -23.76 -1.03 -5.11
C SER A 66 -22.47 -1.08 -5.93
N GLN A 67 -22.42 -0.31 -7.03
CA GLN A 67 -21.22 -0.24 -7.87
C GLN A 67 -20.09 0.48 -7.14
N PHE A 68 -20.38 1.52 -6.36
CA PHE A 68 -19.33 2.16 -5.56
C PHE A 68 -18.82 1.28 -4.43
N TYR A 69 -19.67 0.46 -3.81
CA TYR A 69 -19.18 -0.56 -2.89
C TYR A 69 -18.18 -1.50 -3.61
N LEU A 70 -18.56 -2.06 -4.76
CA LEU A 70 -17.70 -2.96 -5.53
C LEU A 70 -16.39 -2.27 -5.92
N ASN A 71 -16.44 -1.07 -6.50
CA ASN A 71 -15.25 -0.32 -6.91
C ASN A 71 -14.34 0.01 -5.71
N THR A 72 -14.91 0.34 -4.55
CA THR A 72 -14.15 0.62 -3.32
C THR A 72 -13.41 -0.63 -2.85
N HIS A 73 -14.09 -1.77 -2.89
CA HIS A 73 -13.52 -3.07 -2.56
C HIS A 73 -12.42 -3.47 -3.54
N ASP A 74 -12.72 -3.44 -4.84
CA ASP A 74 -11.77 -3.78 -5.92
C ASP A 74 -10.50 -2.94 -5.83
N ALA A 75 -10.63 -1.63 -5.63
CA ALA A 75 -9.49 -0.74 -5.49
C ALA A 75 -8.67 -1.13 -4.25
N SER A 76 -9.34 -1.31 -3.10
CA SER A 76 -8.67 -1.68 -1.85
C SER A 76 -7.98 -3.03 -1.90
N ASP A 77 -8.55 -4.02 -2.59
CA ASP A 77 -7.92 -5.33 -2.80
C ASP A 77 -6.62 -5.20 -3.62
N ILE A 78 -6.65 -4.41 -4.70
CA ILE A 78 -5.45 -4.15 -5.51
C ILE A 78 -4.37 -3.45 -4.67
N PHE A 79 -4.73 -2.45 -3.87
CA PHE A 79 -3.75 -1.76 -3.01
C PHE A 79 -3.18 -2.67 -1.94
N ASN A 80 -4.06 -3.41 -1.25
CA ASN A 80 -3.66 -4.35 -0.21
C ASN A 80 -2.76 -5.45 -0.79
N ALA A 81 -3.03 -5.95 -2.01
CA ALA A 81 -2.17 -6.92 -2.67
C ALA A 81 -0.76 -6.36 -2.95
N GLY A 82 -0.64 -5.11 -3.39
CA GLY A 82 0.67 -4.50 -3.63
C GLY A 82 1.47 -4.26 -2.37
N LEU A 83 0.80 -3.79 -1.33
CA LEU A 83 1.39 -3.64 -0.01
C LEU A 83 1.78 -5.00 0.61
N ASP A 84 0.93 -6.02 0.46
CA ASP A 84 1.18 -7.39 0.94
C ASP A 84 2.42 -7.99 0.27
N ALA A 85 2.57 -7.82 -1.05
CA ALA A 85 3.75 -8.29 -1.77
C ALA A 85 5.03 -7.59 -1.32
N LEU A 86 4.96 -6.29 -1.02
CA LEU A 86 6.08 -5.56 -0.45
C LEU A 86 6.45 -6.09 0.95
N LEU A 87 5.45 -6.18 1.83
CA LEU A 87 5.65 -6.58 3.22
C LEU A 87 6.14 -8.02 3.33
N SER A 88 5.63 -8.92 2.48
CA SER A 88 6.12 -10.31 2.39
C SER A 88 7.62 -10.39 2.10
N ARG A 89 8.15 -9.52 1.24
CA ARG A 89 9.59 -9.47 0.93
C ARG A 89 10.40 -8.97 2.11
N LEU A 90 9.90 -7.94 2.80
CA LEU A 90 10.54 -7.44 4.01
C LEU A 90 10.51 -8.49 5.13
N GLU A 91 9.41 -9.23 5.29
CA GLU A 91 9.28 -10.31 6.27
C GLU A 91 10.27 -11.46 5.99
N LEU A 92 10.49 -11.81 4.72
CA LEU A 92 11.48 -12.82 4.33
C LEU A 92 12.91 -12.41 4.70
N ILE A 93 13.25 -11.12 4.58
CA ILE A 93 14.55 -10.61 5.03
C ILE A 93 14.69 -10.69 6.55
N GLN A 94 13.58 -10.49 7.27
CA GLN A 94 13.51 -10.48 8.72
C GLN A 94 13.60 -11.87 9.36
N THR A 95 13.52 -12.97 8.58
CA THR A 95 13.69 -14.32 9.13
C THR A 95 15.14 -14.64 9.47
N GLU A 96 16.08 -13.91 8.88
CA GLU A 96 17.51 -14.09 9.09
C GLU A 96 18.09 -12.97 9.97
N PRO A 97 19.09 -13.26 10.81
CA PRO A 97 19.78 -12.22 11.58
C PRO A 97 20.58 -11.28 10.65
N PRO A 98 20.83 -10.03 11.07
CA PRO A 98 21.63 -9.11 10.28
C PRO A 98 23.05 -9.64 10.10
N THR A 99 23.54 -9.59 8.85
CA THR A 99 24.91 -9.97 8.47
C THR A 99 25.94 -8.97 8.99
N THR A 100 25.54 -7.71 9.19
CA THR A 100 26.40 -6.66 9.77
C THR A 100 25.69 -5.95 10.91
N ARG A 101 26.39 -5.84 12.04
CA ARG A 101 25.97 -5.05 13.20
C ARG A 101 27.01 -3.97 13.48
N ALA A 102 26.55 -2.73 13.62
CA ALA A 102 27.36 -1.61 14.11
C ALA A 102 26.48 -0.66 14.94
N LEU A 103 27.10 0.26 15.69
CA LEU A 103 26.34 1.23 16.49
C LEU A 103 25.39 2.02 15.60
N GLY A 104 24.09 1.95 15.88
CA GLY A 104 23.06 2.66 15.12
C GLY A 104 22.90 2.19 13.67
N LYS A 105 23.42 1.01 13.30
CA LYS A 105 23.34 0.49 11.93
C LYS A 105 23.15 -1.03 11.91
N ARG A 106 22.31 -1.49 10.98
CA ARG A 106 22.14 -2.91 10.65
C ARG A 106 22.12 -3.12 9.14
N ILE A 107 22.66 -4.26 8.70
CA ILE A 107 22.54 -4.73 7.32
C ILE A 107 22.10 -6.19 7.37
N TRP A 108 21.07 -6.52 6.61
CA TRP A 108 20.66 -7.89 6.28
C TRP A 108 21.02 -8.18 4.82
N GLY A 109 21.50 -9.39 4.56
CA GLY A 109 21.94 -9.82 3.23
C GLY A 109 23.43 -9.52 2.92
N PRO A 110 23.88 -9.75 1.68
CA PRO A 110 23.08 -10.10 0.51
C PRO A 110 22.39 -11.45 0.63
N MET A 111 21.17 -11.56 0.10
CA MET A 111 20.42 -12.82 0.03
C MET A 111 19.49 -12.86 -1.19
N THR A 112 19.14 -14.05 -1.66
CA THR A 112 18.18 -14.25 -2.74
C THR A 112 16.77 -14.35 -2.16
N LEU A 113 15.80 -13.59 -2.70
CA LEU A 113 14.39 -13.68 -2.28
C LEU A 113 13.53 -14.60 -3.16
N ASP A 114 14.01 -14.96 -4.35
CA ASP A 114 13.27 -15.77 -5.31
C ASP A 114 14.00 -17.07 -5.64
N ALA A 115 13.24 -18.07 -6.11
CA ALA A 115 13.80 -19.36 -6.52
C ALA A 115 14.62 -19.29 -7.81
N SER A 116 14.48 -18.21 -8.60
CA SER A 116 15.26 -18.02 -9.82
C SER A 116 16.72 -17.65 -9.52
N GLY A 117 16.98 -17.09 -8.34
CA GLY A 117 18.30 -16.61 -7.93
C GLY A 117 18.83 -15.47 -8.82
N THR A 118 17.96 -14.79 -9.58
CA THR A 118 18.35 -13.75 -10.54
C THR A 118 18.79 -12.47 -9.85
N HIS A 119 18.15 -12.17 -8.71
CA HIS A 119 18.41 -10.97 -7.93
C HIS A 119 18.82 -11.31 -6.50
N GLU A 120 19.77 -10.52 -6.00
CA GLU A 120 20.11 -10.47 -4.58
C GLU A 120 19.59 -9.17 -3.99
N VAL A 121 19.18 -9.21 -2.73
CA VAL A 121 18.74 -8.06 -1.98
C VAL A 121 19.59 -7.84 -0.73
N ARG A 122 19.65 -6.61 -0.27
CA ARG A 122 20.12 -6.27 1.08
C ARG A 122 19.29 -5.15 1.68
N LEU A 123 18.96 -5.27 2.96
CA LEU A 123 18.29 -4.23 3.71
C LEU A 123 19.32 -3.50 4.56
N LEU A 124 19.46 -2.20 4.35
CA LEU A 124 20.32 -1.34 5.18
C LEU A 124 19.44 -0.47 6.05
N MET A 125 19.72 -0.44 7.34
CA MET A 125 19.02 0.42 8.29
C MET A 125 20.01 1.25 9.11
N THR A 126 19.66 2.51 9.36
CA THR A 126 20.37 3.40 10.29
C THR A 126 19.40 4.02 11.29
N ARG A 127 19.86 4.23 12.51
CA ARG A 127 19.08 4.83 13.60
C ARG A 127 19.77 6.07 14.14
N LYS A 128 19.02 7.16 14.29
CA LYS A 128 19.41 8.38 15.01
C LYS A 128 18.33 8.74 16.03
N GLY A 129 18.57 8.40 17.30
CA GLY A 129 17.56 8.55 18.34
C GLY A 129 16.35 7.65 18.06
N ARG A 130 15.19 8.27 17.79
CA ARG A 130 13.92 7.57 17.49
C ARG A 130 13.57 7.55 15.99
N VAL A 131 14.46 8.09 15.15
CA VAL A 131 14.34 8.07 13.69
C VAL A 131 15.10 6.86 13.15
N PHE A 132 14.46 6.10 12.28
CA PHE A 132 15.04 4.98 11.55
C PHE A 132 14.92 5.25 10.06
N ASP A 133 16.04 5.25 9.36
CA ASP A 133 16.09 5.26 7.90
C ASP A 133 16.38 3.83 7.43
N TYR A 134 15.69 3.39 6.38
CA TYR A 134 15.91 2.07 5.79
C TYR A 134 15.85 2.11 4.27
N ARG A 135 16.60 1.22 3.65
CA ARG A 135 16.57 1.02 2.19
C ARG A 135 16.73 -0.45 1.85
N LEU A 136 15.91 -0.91 0.93
CA LEU A 136 16.06 -2.20 0.29
C LEU A 136 16.78 -1.98 -1.03
N GLU A 137 18.02 -2.45 -1.09
CA GLU A 137 18.82 -2.43 -2.30
C GLU A 137 18.72 -3.78 -3.00
N VAL A 138 18.70 -3.74 -4.31
CA VAL A 138 18.61 -4.91 -5.19
C VAL A 138 19.77 -4.85 -6.17
N ARG A 139 20.29 -6.01 -6.56
CA ARG A 139 21.22 -6.14 -7.68
C ARG A 139 20.95 -7.44 -8.43
N ARG A 140 21.46 -7.54 -9.66
CA ARG A 140 21.58 -8.84 -10.32
C ARG A 140 22.67 -9.66 -9.63
N THR A 141 22.40 -10.94 -9.42
CA THR A 141 23.35 -11.86 -8.79
C THR A 141 24.70 -11.83 -9.53
N GLY A 142 25.79 -11.64 -8.79
CA GLY A 142 27.15 -11.59 -9.35
C GLY A 142 27.55 -10.25 -9.98
N SER A 143 26.71 -9.22 -10.01
CA SER A 143 27.05 -7.89 -10.55
C SER A 143 28.03 -7.06 -9.70
N GLY A 144 28.42 -7.56 -8.53
CA GLY A 144 29.36 -6.89 -7.63
C GLY A 144 28.73 -5.72 -6.87
N GLU A 145 29.58 -4.90 -6.23
CA GLU A 145 29.11 -3.82 -5.36
C GLU A 145 28.56 -2.61 -6.13
N ALA A 146 29.05 -2.35 -7.34
CA ALA A 146 28.53 -1.27 -8.18
C ALA A 146 27.14 -1.57 -8.79
N GLY A 147 26.67 -2.82 -8.68
CA GLY A 147 25.39 -3.26 -9.23
C GLY A 147 24.18 -3.02 -8.34
N TRP A 148 24.39 -2.54 -7.10
CA TRP A 148 23.30 -2.23 -6.18
C TRP A 148 22.56 -0.97 -6.60
N TRP A 149 21.25 -1.07 -6.71
CA TRP A 149 20.33 0.05 -6.88
C TRP A 149 19.25 -0.01 -5.79
N THR A 150 18.63 1.13 -5.50
CA THR A 150 17.64 1.22 -4.43
C THR A 150 16.25 0.94 -4.98
N PHE A 151 15.61 -0.10 -4.44
CA PHE A 151 14.24 -0.46 -4.79
C PHE A 151 13.23 0.22 -3.87
N LEU A 152 13.54 0.28 -2.57
CA LEU A 152 12.71 0.91 -1.57
C LEU A 152 13.56 1.78 -0.67
N GLU A 153 13.02 2.94 -0.32
CA GLU A 153 13.50 3.80 0.75
C GLU A 153 12.38 4.01 1.75
N GLY A 154 12.73 4.16 3.02
CA GLY A 154 11.75 4.52 4.02
C GLY A 154 12.37 5.16 5.24
N ILE A 155 11.50 5.87 5.96
CA ILE A 155 11.82 6.53 7.21
C ILE A 155 10.70 6.25 8.21
N PHE A 156 11.07 6.03 9.46
CA PHE A 156 10.12 5.84 10.55
C PHE A 156 10.56 6.60 11.79
N GLN A 157 9.67 7.43 12.31
CA GLN A 157 9.81 8.11 13.58
C GLN A 157 8.94 7.39 14.60
N ALA A 158 9.56 6.63 15.50
CA ALA A 158 8.88 5.86 16.51
C ALA A 158 8.46 6.77 17.68
N ASP A 159 7.32 7.46 17.65
CA ASP A 159 6.89 8.41 18.71
C ASP A 159 5.56 8.05 19.40
N GLY A 160 4.98 6.88 19.10
CA GLY A 160 3.74 6.36 19.68
C GLY A 160 3.86 5.03 20.43
N GLY A 161 5.06 4.48 20.56
CA GLY A 161 5.32 3.15 21.13
C GLY A 161 6.40 2.41 20.33
N LEU A 162 6.58 1.12 20.59
CA LEU A 162 7.66 0.32 19.98
C LEU A 162 7.48 0.15 18.46
N ARG A 163 6.25 0.19 17.94
CA ARG A 163 5.88 0.05 16.52
C ARG A 163 4.92 1.13 16.00
N ARG A 164 4.67 2.16 16.82
CA ARG A 164 3.70 3.21 16.48
C ARG A 164 4.39 4.53 16.30
N GLY A 165 4.00 5.25 15.26
CA GLY A 165 4.58 6.54 14.97
C GLY A 165 4.15 7.10 13.63
N THR A 166 5.07 7.77 12.96
CA THR A 166 4.89 8.29 11.60
C THR A 166 5.99 7.73 10.70
N GLY A 167 5.63 7.40 9.46
CA GLY A 167 6.62 6.91 8.52
C GLY A 167 6.27 7.22 7.07
N ALA A 168 7.26 7.04 6.22
CA ALA A 168 7.10 7.09 4.78
C ALA A 168 7.88 5.95 4.13
N VAL A 169 7.33 5.42 3.04
CA VAL A 169 7.94 4.40 2.18
C VAL A 169 7.85 4.89 0.74
N HIS A 170 8.96 4.80 0.01
CA HIS A 170 9.07 5.19 -1.39
C HIS A 170 9.54 3.99 -2.19
N LEU A 171 8.70 3.48 -3.08
CA LEU A 171 9.04 2.37 -3.98
C LEU A 171 9.45 2.94 -5.33
N GLN A 172 10.65 2.60 -5.79
CA GLN A 172 11.23 3.07 -7.06
C GLN A 172 10.75 2.18 -8.22
N ILE A 173 9.49 2.34 -8.63
CA ILE A 173 8.83 1.51 -9.67
C ILE A 173 9.57 1.59 -11.00
N GLY A 174 9.90 2.80 -11.46
CA GLY A 174 10.60 2.99 -12.74
C GLY A 174 11.97 2.31 -12.75
N ALA A 175 12.69 2.34 -11.63
CA ALA A 175 13.96 1.64 -11.47
C ALA A 175 13.79 0.11 -11.48
N ALA A 176 12.75 -0.41 -10.83
CA ALA A 176 12.44 -1.83 -10.84
C ALA A 176 12.17 -2.34 -12.27
N VAL A 177 11.34 -1.62 -13.03
CA VAL A 177 11.05 -1.94 -14.44
C VAL A 177 12.33 -1.89 -15.28
N ALA A 178 13.13 -0.83 -15.15
CA ALA A 178 14.37 -0.66 -15.92
C ALA A 178 15.40 -1.77 -15.63
N ASN A 179 15.40 -2.34 -14.43
CA ASN A 179 16.31 -3.43 -14.05
C ASN A 179 15.75 -4.83 -14.31
N GLY A 180 14.47 -4.95 -14.71
CA GLY A 180 13.78 -6.23 -14.90
C GLY A 180 13.49 -6.94 -13.58
N PHE A 181 13.24 -6.17 -12.51
CA PHE A 181 12.87 -6.70 -11.21
C PHE A 181 11.37 -6.94 -11.15
N ASP A 182 10.97 -8.19 -10.99
CA ASP A 182 9.57 -8.56 -10.87
C ASP A 182 8.99 -8.03 -9.56
N LEU A 183 7.90 -7.28 -9.66
CA LEU A 183 7.16 -6.75 -8.51
C LEU A 183 6.20 -7.80 -7.94
N GLY A 184 5.78 -8.80 -8.71
CA GLY A 184 5.09 -10.00 -8.25
C GLY A 184 3.64 -9.84 -7.80
N TRP A 185 3.01 -8.68 -7.96
CA TRP A 185 1.63 -8.42 -7.49
C TRP A 185 0.66 -7.89 -8.54
N ILE A 186 1.12 -7.70 -9.79
CA ILE A 186 0.30 -7.08 -10.84
C ILE A 186 0.18 -8.00 -12.06
N SER A 187 -1.05 -8.12 -12.57
CA SER A 187 -1.38 -8.79 -13.84
C SER A 187 -0.67 -8.15 -15.04
N GLU A 188 -0.58 -8.84 -16.18
CA GLU A 188 0.04 -8.27 -17.39
C GLU A 188 -0.51 -6.87 -17.77
N GLN A 189 -1.83 -6.66 -17.61
CA GLN A 189 -2.47 -5.37 -17.90
C GLN A 189 -2.07 -4.27 -16.92
N GLY A 190 -1.89 -4.60 -15.64
CA GLY A 190 -1.41 -3.60 -14.68
C GLY A 190 0.10 -3.35 -14.80
N GLN A 191 0.88 -4.27 -15.38
CA GLN A 191 2.30 -4.03 -15.67
C GLN A 191 2.47 -2.90 -16.69
N GLU A 192 1.58 -2.82 -17.69
CA GLU A 192 1.56 -1.69 -18.63
C GLU A 192 1.34 -0.37 -17.88
N TRP A 193 0.37 -0.30 -16.98
CA TRP A 193 0.14 0.90 -16.18
C TRP A 193 1.33 1.23 -15.27
N LEU A 194 1.90 0.25 -14.57
CA LEU A 194 3.08 0.43 -13.72
C LEU A 194 4.29 0.95 -14.50
N SER A 195 4.46 0.51 -15.75
CA SER A 195 5.56 0.98 -16.60
C SER A 195 5.53 2.49 -16.86
N THR A 196 4.37 3.13 -16.64
CA THR A 196 4.21 4.58 -16.73
C THR A 196 4.42 5.32 -15.40
N GLN A 197 4.66 4.58 -14.31
CA GLN A 197 4.91 5.11 -12.97
C GLN A 197 6.41 5.15 -12.67
N GLU A 198 6.86 6.25 -12.08
CA GLU A 198 8.22 6.41 -11.59
C GLU A 198 8.37 5.89 -10.16
N ARG A 199 7.42 6.26 -9.29
CA ARG A 199 7.50 6.00 -7.85
C ARG A 199 6.12 5.81 -7.23
N LEU A 200 6.05 4.99 -6.18
CA LEU A 200 4.90 4.96 -5.26
C LEU A 200 5.35 5.50 -3.91
N ASP A 201 4.71 6.59 -3.48
CA ASP A 201 4.92 7.21 -2.17
C ASP A 201 3.83 6.76 -1.22
N ILE A 202 4.20 6.23 -0.06
CA ILE A 202 3.30 5.82 1.00
C ILE A 202 3.67 6.64 2.24
N VAL A 203 2.74 7.39 2.80
CA VAL A 203 2.92 8.13 4.05
C VAL A 203 1.88 7.66 5.04
N TYR A 204 2.29 7.37 6.27
CA TYR A 204 1.39 6.81 7.26
C TYR A 204 1.62 7.36 8.66
N GLN A 205 0.56 7.31 9.46
CA GLN A 205 0.63 7.54 10.89
C GLN A 205 -0.20 6.48 11.64
N THR A 206 0.43 5.86 12.62
CA THR A 206 -0.15 4.83 13.49
C THR A 206 -0.08 5.21 14.97
N ARG A 207 0.34 6.44 15.26
CA ARG A 207 0.57 6.96 16.61
C ARG A 207 -0.74 7.07 17.40
N THR A 208 -1.73 7.70 16.78
CA THR A 208 -3.02 8.02 17.40
C THR A 208 -4.11 7.87 16.37
N LEU A 209 -5.29 7.44 16.81
CA LEU A 209 -6.45 7.44 15.94
C LEU A 209 -6.83 8.88 15.57
N PRO A 210 -7.29 9.13 14.33
CA PRO A 210 -7.52 8.13 13.29
C PRO A 210 -6.23 7.64 12.62
N LEU A 211 -6.08 6.33 12.40
CA LEU A 211 -4.99 5.82 11.57
C LEU A 211 -5.13 6.43 10.17
N ARG A 212 -4.00 6.73 9.53
CA ARG A 212 -4.01 7.32 8.20
C ARG A 212 -2.91 6.72 7.35
N VAL A 213 -3.26 6.34 6.14
CA VAL A 213 -2.35 5.86 5.10
C VAL A 213 -2.67 6.62 3.83
N GLU A 214 -1.70 7.32 3.29
CA GLU A 214 -1.77 8.01 2.00
C GLU A 214 -0.83 7.34 1.04
N MET A 215 -1.30 7.12 -0.18
CA MET A 215 -0.52 6.58 -1.26
C MET A 215 -0.65 7.49 -2.49
N ASN A 216 0.48 7.77 -3.12
CA ASN A 216 0.55 8.61 -4.30
C ASN A 216 1.44 7.94 -5.35
N PHE A 217 0.88 7.65 -6.52
CA PHE A 217 1.69 7.20 -7.65
C PHE A 217 2.17 8.41 -8.43
N VAL A 218 3.50 8.53 -8.50
CA VAL A 218 4.19 9.56 -9.26
C VAL A 218 4.44 9.02 -10.66
N SER A 219 3.83 9.64 -11.68
CA SER A 219 4.02 9.25 -13.07
C SER A 219 5.22 9.97 -13.70
N ALA A 220 6.04 9.22 -14.44
CA ALA A 220 7.18 9.76 -15.19
C ALA A 220 6.79 10.78 -16.27
N GLN A 221 5.53 10.79 -16.70
CA GLN A 221 5.06 11.64 -17.81
C GLN A 221 4.06 12.72 -17.35
N ALA A 222 3.76 12.85 -16.04
CA ALA A 222 2.70 13.72 -15.51
C ALA A 222 1.33 13.59 -16.23
N LYS A 223 1.11 12.46 -16.91
CA LYS A 223 -0.08 12.22 -17.75
C LYS A 223 -1.26 11.73 -16.93
N ARG A 224 -0.99 11.05 -15.82
CA ARG A 224 -1.99 10.53 -14.89
C ARG A 224 -1.48 10.78 -13.48
N GLU A 225 -2.33 11.39 -12.67
CA GLU A 225 -2.11 11.54 -11.25
C GLU A 225 -3.10 10.64 -10.54
N PHE A 226 -2.60 9.88 -9.58
CA PHE A 226 -3.37 8.91 -8.84
C PHE A 226 -3.04 9.03 -7.36
N GLN A 227 -4.05 9.33 -6.56
CA GLN A 227 -3.91 9.40 -5.11
C GLN A 227 -4.97 8.51 -4.45
N TYR A 228 -4.51 7.81 -3.42
CA TYR A 228 -5.34 7.00 -2.55
C TYR A 228 -5.13 7.44 -1.10
N THR A 229 -6.20 7.60 -0.35
CA THR A 229 -6.13 7.90 1.08
C THR A 229 -7.08 6.98 1.82
N TYR A 230 -6.56 6.30 2.83
CA TYR A 230 -7.31 5.52 3.78
C TYR A 230 -7.22 6.13 5.17
N ARG A 231 -8.36 6.20 5.85
CA ARG A 231 -8.47 6.68 7.23
C ARG A 231 -9.38 5.77 8.04
N GLN A 232 -8.93 5.38 9.23
CA GLN A 232 -9.70 4.54 10.14
C GLN A 232 -9.83 5.16 11.53
N LEU A 233 -11.04 5.23 12.05
CA LEU A 233 -11.36 5.76 13.38
C LEU A 233 -11.51 4.63 14.42
N PRO A 234 -11.48 4.94 15.73
CA PRO A 234 -11.54 3.94 16.80
C PRO A 234 -12.77 3.02 16.75
N ASP A 235 -13.91 3.54 16.31
CA ASP A 235 -15.19 2.83 16.32
C ASP A 235 -15.38 1.92 15.10
N GLY A 236 -14.35 1.77 14.26
CA GLY A 236 -14.40 0.99 13.02
C GLY A 236 -14.98 1.76 11.82
N LEU A 237 -15.31 3.03 12.00
CA LEU A 237 -15.61 3.94 10.90
C LEU A 237 -14.40 4.07 9.98
N GLY A 238 -14.62 3.84 8.69
CA GLY A 238 -13.60 3.91 7.66
C GLY A 238 -13.93 4.92 6.59
N GLU A 239 -12.88 5.48 6.01
CA GLU A 239 -12.95 6.38 4.88
C GLU A 239 -11.87 6.01 3.87
N MET A 240 -12.25 6.04 2.60
CA MET A 240 -11.36 5.88 1.47
C MET A 240 -11.62 7.01 0.49
N ARG A 241 -10.55 7.68 0.06
CA ARG A 241 -10.58 8.63 -1.05
C ARG A 241 -9.73 8.13 -2.19
N PHE A 242 -10.27 8.24 -3.38
CA PHE A 242 -9.60 8.01 -4.64
C PHE A 242 -9.62 9.30 -5.44
N PHE A 243 -8.48 9.67 -6.01
CA PHE A 243 -8.37 10.76 -6.96
C PHE A 243 -7.67 10.26 -8.22
N LEU A 244 -8.23 10.63 -9.37
CA LEU A 244 -7.68 10.32 -10.69
C LEU A 244 -7.85 11.53 -11.60
N ARG A 245 -6.76 11.93 -12.24
CA ARG A 245 -6.79 12.86 -13.38
C ARG A 245 -6.61 12.09 -14.69
N ALA A 246 -7.66 12.03 -15.51
CA ALA A 246 -7.69 11.29 -16.77
C ALA A 246 -8.74 11.84 -17.75
N ASP A 247 -8.67 11.44 -19.01
CA ASP A 247 -9.72 11.70 -20.02
C ASP A 247 -10.82 10.63 -19.83
N LEU A 248 -11.94 11.05 -19.22
CA LEU A 248 -13.06 10.23 -18.76
C LEU A 248 -14.36 10.51 -19.53
N LEU A 249 -14.50 11.72 -20.07
CA LEU A 249 -15.67 12.15 -20.84
C LEU A 249 -15.34 12.26 -22.33
N PRO A 250 -16.34 12.19 -23.24
CA PRO A 250 -16.08 12.39 -24.65
C PRO A 250 -15.44 13.76 -24.95
N GLY A 251 -14.18 13.74 -25.36
CA GLY A 251 -13.40 14.92 -25.67
C GLY A 251 -11.90 14.63 -25.76
N GLU A 252 -11.07 15.62 -25.42
CA GLU A 252 -9.60 15.48 -25.40
C GLU A 252 -8.97 16.09 -24.14
N ARG A 253 -9.78 16.77 -23.29
CA ARG A 253 -9.31 17.35 -22.04
C ARG A 253 -9.44 16.30 -20.95
N ARG A 254 -8.68 16.50 -19.87
CA ARG A 254 -8.66 15.57 -18.74
C ARG A 254 -9.51 16.11 -17.62
N GLU A 255 -10.36 15.26 -17.07
CA GLU A 255 -11.18 15.51 -15.90
C GLU A 255 -10.49 15.04 -14.62
N ASP A 256 -10.92 15.63 -13.52
CA ASP A 256 -10.59 15.23 -12.16
C ASP A 256 -11.75 14.42 -11.58
N LEU A 257 -11.54 13.13 -11.40
CA LEU A 257 -12.44 12.23 -10.69
C LEU A 257 -12.00 12.11 -9.24
N SER A 258 -12.88 12.49 -8.32
CA SER A 258 -12.74 12.22 -6.89
C SER A 258 -13.85 11.28 -6.45
N VAL A 259 -13.50 10.15 -5.84
CA VAL A 259 -14.44 9.25 -5.17
C VAL A 259 -14.13 9.21 -3.69
N LEU A 260 -15.11 9.53 -2.86
CA LEU A 260 -15.05 9.45 -1.41
C LEU A 260 -16.05 8.40 -0.94
N SER A 261 -15.54 7.30 -0.39
CA SER A 261 -16.33 6.24 0.21
C SER A 261 -16.15 6.25 1.73
N ARG A 262 -17.25 6.15 2.46
CA ARG A 262 -17.29 6.11 3.92
C ARG A 262 -18.17 4.96 4.37
N TRP A 263 -17.80 4.28 5.44
CA TRP A 263 -18.56 3.14 5.94
C TRP A 263 -18.51 3.04 7.45
N THR A 264 -19.57 2.45 7.99
CA THR A 264 -19.70 2.06 9.38
C THR A 264 -19.03 0.71 9.63
N ARG A 265 -18.84 0.38 10.92
CA ARG A 265 -18.17 -0.86 11.35
C ARG A 265 -18.86 -2.14 10.83
N ASP A 266 -20.18 -2.10 10.73
CA ASP A 266 -21.05 -3.20 10.27
C ASP A 266 -21.16 -3.29 8.74
N GLY A 267 -20.55 -2.36 8.00
CA GLY A 267 -20.41 -2.45 6.55
C GLY A 267 -21.40 -1.67 5.71
N ALA A 268 -22.41 -1.04 6.32
CA ALA A 268 -23.20 -0.04 5.62
C ALA A 268 -22.31 1.15 5.23
N GLY A 269 -22.58 1.78 4.09
CA GLY A 269 -21.79 2.94 3.70
C GLY A 269 -22.46 3.86 2.70
N VAL A 270 -21.71 4.93 2.39
CA VAL A 270 -22.05 5.95 1.42
C VAL A 270 -20.81 6.29 0.61
N ALA A 271 -20.97 6.46 -0.70
CA ALA A 271 -19.93 6.93 -1.58
C ALA A 271 -20.43 8.08 -2.43
N ARG A 272 -19.58 9.09 -2.61
CA ARG A 272 -19.79 10.22 -3.51
C ARG A 272 -18.66 10.25 -4.53
N ALA A 273 -19.01 10.15 -5.80
CA ALA A 273 -18.13 10.48 -6.91
C ALA A 273 -18.46 11.87 -7.43
N GLU A 274 -17.42 12.58 -7.83
CA GLU A 274 -17.47 13.89 -8.43
C GLU A 274 -16.47 13.94 -9.58
N VAL A 275 -16.93 14.39 -10.75
CA VAL A 275 -16.10 14.65 -11.93
C VAL A 275 -16.14 16.15 -12.21
N THR A 276 -14.96 16.75 -12.30
CA THR A 276 -14.78 18.20 -12.50
C THR A 276 -13.70 18.49 -13.54
N GLY A 277 -13.65 19.73 -14.04
CA GLY A 277 -12.63 20.17 -14.99
C GLY A 277 -12.77 19.50 -16.37
N GLY A 278 -11.71 19.56 -17.17
CA GLY A 278 -11.69 18.92 -18.49
C GLY A 278 -12.87 19.29 -19.38
N ASP A 279 -13.51 18.27 -19.93
CA ASP A 279 -14.70 18.31 -20.80
C ASP A 279 -16.03 18.31 -20.04
N VAL A 280 -16.01 18.43 -18.71
CA VAL A 280 -17.21 18.74 -17.93
C VAL A 280 -17.74 20.11 -18.38
N THR A 281 -19.05 20.19 -18.60
CA THR A 281 -19.70 21.45 -19.00
C THR A 281 -19.49 22.50 -17.91
N GLU A 282 -19.04 23.69 -18.30
CA GLU A 282 -18.72 24.77 -17.37
C GLU A 282 -19.91 25.11 -16.45
N GLY A 283 -19.68 25.05 -15.14
CA GLY A 283 -20.71 25.29 -14.12
C GLY A 283 -21.60 24.09 -13.77
N LEU A 284 -21.37 22.91 -14.37
CA LEU A 284 -22.03 21.66 -14.00
C LEU A 284 -21.01 20.73 -13.32
N GLU A 285 -21.33 20.24 -12.13
CA GLU A 285 -20.59 19.14 -11.50
C GLU A 285 -21.33 17.83 -11.79
N GLU A 286 -20.62 16.86 -12.37
CA GLU A 286 -21.16 15.51 -12.54
C GLU A 286 -20.93 14.73 -11.25
N THR A 287 -21.98 14.61 -10.44
CA THR A 287 -21.91 13.97 -9.12
C THR A 287 -22.81 12.74 -9.10
N GLN A 288 -22.33 11.69 -8.44
CA GLN A 288 -23.13 10.51 -8.11
C GLN A 288 -22.93 10.17 -6.64
N VAL A 289 -24.04 9.95 -5.94
CA VAL A 289 -24.04 9.44 -4.57
C VAL A 289 -24.70 8.07 -4.58
N GLU A 290 -24.10 7.09 -3.92
CA GLU A 290 -24.72 5.78 -3.62
C GLU A 290 -24.60 5.48 -2.14
N CYS A 291 -25.65 4.90 -1.57
CA CYS A 291 -25.61 4.31 -0.22
C CYS A 291 -25.93 2.82 -0.30
N TRP A 292 -25.36 2.05 0.62
CA TRP A 292 -25.58 0.62 0.73
C TRP A 292 -25.76 0.18 2.18
N ASP A 293 -26.49 -0.92 2.37
CA ASP A 293 -26.73 -1.54 3.67
C ASP A 293 -25.63 -2.55 4.06
N THR A 294 -25.80 -3.21 5.20
CA THR A 294 -24.87 -4.25 5.68
C THR A 294 -24.86 -5.52 4.83
N GLY A 295 -25.84 -5.70 3.95
CA GLY A 295 -25.85 -6.72 2.90
C GLY A 295 -25.13 -6.30 1.62
N PHE A 296 -24.55 -5.08 1.61
CA PHE A 296 -23.88 -4.44 0.49
C PHE A 296 -24.79 -4.15 -0.71
N GLN A 297 -26.11 -4.08 -0.46
CA GLN A 297 -27.11 -3.78 -1.47
C GLN A 297 -27.37 -2.27 -1.54
N LEU A 298 -27.59 -1.76 -2.75
CA LEU A 298 -27.90 -0.36 -3.00
C LEU A 298 -29.24 0.02 -2.34
N THR A 299 -29.22 0.98 -1.42
CA THR A 299 -30.41 1.51 -0.73
C THR A 299 -30.81 2.90 -1.21
N TYR A 300 -29.85 3.66 -1.75
CA TYR A 300 -30.07 4.99 -2.30
C TYR A 300 -29.08 5.29 -3.42
N ARG A 301 -29.55 5.98 -4.46
CA ARG A 301 -28.72 6.58 -5.50
C ARG A 301 -29.27 7.91 -5.99
N GLN A 302 -28.40 8.89 -6.15
CA GLN A 302 -28.70 10.17 -6.80
C GLN A 302 -27.58 10.51 -7.79
N ARG A 303 -27.95 11.00 -8.97
CA ARG A 303 -27.03 11.49 -10.00
C ARG A 303 -27.39 12.92 -10.35
N SER A 304 -26.43 13.82 -10.56
CA SER A 304 -26.76 15.21 -10.89
C SER A 304 -27.50 15.34 -12.22
N TRP A 305 -27.30 14.41 -13.15
CA TRP A 305 -28.00 14.35 -14.44
C TRP A 305 -29.33 13.58 -14.42
N ASN A 306 -29.78 13.09 -13.26
CA ASN A 306 -31.09 12.43 -13.11
C ASN A 306 -31.89 13.11 -12.00
N ALA A 307 -33.04 13.70 -12.36
CA ALA A 307 -33.85 14.47 -11.42
C ALA A 307 -34.48 13.60 -10.30
N ALA A 308 -34.76 12.32 -10.57
CA ALA A 308 -35.39 11.43 -9.60
C ALA A 308 -34.34 10.56 -8.89
N PRO A 309 -34.27 10.59 -7.54
CA PRO A 309 -33.47 9.63 -6.79
C PRO A 309 -34.05 8.22 -6.92
N GLU A 310 -33.19 7.23 -6.73
CA GLU A 310 -33.57 5.84 -6.61
C GLU A 310 -33.41 5.42 -5.15
N GLY A 311 -34.46 4.89 -4.51
CA GLY A 311 -34.44 4.53 -3.09
C GLY A 311 -34.69 5.70 -2.15
N SER A 312 -34.24 5.59 -0.89
CA SER A 312 -34.49 6.61 0.15
C SER A 312 -33.18 7.18 0.69
N PRO A 313 -32.98 8.51 0.69
CA PRO A 313 -31.78 9.12 1.28
C PRO A 313 -31.65 8.86 2.79
N GLU A 314 -32.76 8.59 3.48
CA GLU A 314 -32.78 8.22 4.90
C GLU A 314 -32.19 6.83 5.16
N ALA A 315 -32.02 6.00 4.12
CA ALA A 315 -31.38 4.69 4.22
C ALA A 315 -29.84 4.77 4.13
N CYS A 316 -29.28 5.97 4.00
CA CYS A 316 -27.84 6.18 4.09
C CYS A 316 -27.39 6.12 5.55
N PRO A 317 -26.27 5.44 5.87
CA PRO A 317 -25.78 5.35 7.23
C PRO A 317 -25.21 6.68 7.73
N ASP A 318 -25.26 6.88 9.04
CA ASP A 318 -24.61 8.03 9.67
C ASP A 318 -23.08 7.82 9.72
N VAL A 319 -22.39 8.60 8.89
CA VAL A 319 -20.92 8.67 8.83
C VAL A 319 -20.37 10.04 9.24
N SER A 320 -21.21 10.87 9.88
CA SER A 320 -20.90 12.27 10.20
C SER A 320 -19.69 12.45 11.13
N ALA A 321 -19.37 11.44 11.95
CA ALA A 321 -18.19 11.43 12.83
C ALA A 321 -16.84 11.48 12.08
N LEU A 322 -16.83 11.22 10.76
CA LEU A 322 -15.65 11.39 9.91
C LEU A 322 -15.35 12.86 9.57
N GLY A 323 -16.29 13.77 9.89
CA GLY A 323 -16.23 15.17 9.49
C GLY A 323 -16.62 15.39 8.02
N PRO A 324 -16.58 16.64 7.54
CA PRO A 324 -16.84 16.96 6.14
C PRO A 324 -15.87 16.24 5.19
#